data_AF-A0A849TXD4-F1
#
_entry.id   AF-A0A849TXD4-F1
#
_cell.length_a   1.000
_cell.length_b   1.000
_cell.length_c   1.000
_cell.angle_alpha   90.00
_cell.angle_beta   90.00
_cell.angle_gamma   90.00
#
_symmetry.space_group_name_H-M   'P 1'
#
loop_
_entity.id
_entity.type
_entity.pdbx_description
1 polymer ?
#
loop_
_entity_poly.entity_id
_entity_poly.type
_entity_poly.pdbx_seq_one_letter_code
_entity_poly.pdbx_strand_id
1 'polypeptide(L)'
;MDLSKLLRRYVTHGTLTGNFSHRVDSTQASLTAMKGEGTWTAEAMDLVIDQIPLGNGRTLSLTFSQVSAGLACRDLRCDVTQLKGDGIDGSFTGEGYVTIQQPIQHSQVNLTVTVVPGPGFASKAGTLGFPAPPPGTPMTVKIVGTLAQARIAL
;
A
#
# COMPACT_ATOMS: atom_id res chain seq x y z
N MET A 1 11.59 10.47 -7.00
CA MET A 1 12.27 10.42 -5.69
C MET A 1 12.66 8.98 -5.39
N ASP A 2 13.86 8.75 -4.89
CA ASP A 2 14.34 7.40 -4.57
C ASP A 2 13.76 6.92 -3.23
N LEU A 3 12.98 5.83 -3.25
CA LEU A 3 12.29 5.27 -2.08
C LEU A 3 13.25 4.58 -1.11
N SER A 4 14.36 4.04 -1.61
CA SER A 4 15.36 3.38 -0.77
C SER A 4 15.91 4.36 0.27
N LYS A 5 15.99 5.66 -0.06
CA LYS A 5 16.50 6.69 0.85
C LYS A 5 15.53 7.04 1.98
N LEU A 6 14.22 6.88 1.76
CA LEU A 6 13.18 7.20 2.74
C LEU A 6 12.76 6.01 3.60
N LEU A 7 12.63 4.83 2.99
CA LEU A 7 12.07 3.63 3.61
C LEU A 7 13.12 2.52 3.69
N ARG A 8 14.39 2.88 4.00
CA ARG A 8 15.58 1.99 4.01
C ARG A 8 15.37 0.62 4.68
N ARG A 9 14.48 0.55 5.67
CA ARG A 9 14.20 -0.70 6.39
C ARG A 9 13.42 -1.72 5.55
N TYR A 10 12.59 -1.24 4.63
CA TYR A 10 11.64 -2.06 3.88
C TYR A 10 11.79 -1.95 2.37
N VAL A 11 12.53 -0.96 1.86
CA VAL A 11 12.72 -0.74 0.42
C VAL A 11 14.20 -0.68 0.08
N THR A 12 14.63 -1.59 -0.79
CA THR A 12 16.02 -1.65 -1.26
C THR A 12 16.20 -0.90 -2.57
N HIS A 13 15.19 -0.90 -3.43
CA HIS A 13 15.19 -0.16 -4.70
C HIS A 13 13.77 0.33 -5.04
N GLY A 14 13.68 1.46 -5.73
CA GLY A 14 12.41 1.96 -6.27
C GLY A 14 12.39 3.47 -6.46
N THR A 15 11.79 3.93 -7.55
CA THR A 15 11.62 5.36 -7.83
C THR A 15 10.15 5.76 -7.74
N LEU A 16 9.82 6.65 -6.81
CA LEU A 16 8.49 7.23 -6.61
C LEU A 16 8.33 8.55 -7.36
N THR A 17 7.29 8.66 -8.17
CA THR A 17 6.75 9.91 -8.73
C THR A 17 5.34 10.10 -8.20
N GLY A 18 4.84 11.33 -8.16
CA GLY A 18 3.48 11.57 -7.69
C GLY A 18 3.06 13.02 -7.81
N ASN A 19 1.76 13.21 -7.92
CA ASN A 19 1.12 14.51 -7.99
C ASN A 19 0.15 14.66 -6.83
N PHE A 20 0.13 15.85 -6.24
CA PHE A 20 -0.78 16.22 -5.18
C PHE A 20 -1.51 17.51 -5.55
N SER A 21 -2.83 17.48 -5.49
CA SER A 21 -3.67 18.66 -5.63
C SER A 21 -4.57 18.78 -4.41
N HIS A 22 -4.66 19.96 -3.82
CA HIS A 22 -5.49 20.21 -2.65
C HIS A 22 -6.17 21.56 -2.75
N ARG A 23 -7.47 21.55 -2.44
CA ARG A 23 -8.33 22.72 -2.39
C ARG A 23 -8.85 22.86 -0.97
N VAL A 24 -8.42 23.93 -0.30
CA VAL A 24 -8.89 24.28 1.05
C VAL A 24 -10.17 25.10 0.92
N ASP A 25 -11.22 24.76 1.66
CA ASP A 25 -12.34 25.67 1.87
C ASP A 25 -12.08 26.50 3.14
N SER A 26 -11.68 27.75 2.96
CA SER A 26 -11.16 28.61 4.04
C SER A 26 -12.25 29.27 4.89
N THR A 27 -13.51 28.88 4.75
CA THR A 27 -14.63 29.64 5.36
C THR A 27 -14.81 29.47 6.86
N GLN A 28 -14.17 28.49 7.54
CA GLN A 28 -14.22 28.37 9.02
C GLN A 28 -13.30 27.24 9.56
N ALA A 29 -12.00 27.24 9.22
CA ALA A 29 -11.09 26.18 9.68
C ALA A 29 -10.60 26.43 11.12
N SER A 30 -11.26 25.83 12.11
CA SER A 30 -10.58 25.49 13.38
C SER A 30 -9.41 24.55 13.08
N LEU A 31 -8.27 24.74 13.74
CA LEU A 31 -7.00 23.98 13.56
C LEU A 31 -7.13 22.43 13.54
N THR A 32 -8.27 21.89 13.94
CA THR A 32 -8.59 20.46 14.04
C THR A 32 -9.46 19.89 12.92
N ALA A 33 -9.99 20.71 12.01
CA ALA A 33 -10.88 20.24 10.93
C ALA A 33 -10.28 20.60 9.57
N MET A 34 -9.56 19.66 8.94
CA MET A 34 -9.24 19.80 7.51
C MET A 34 -10.53 19.60 6.71
N LYS A 35 -11.29 20.68 6.51
CA LYS A 35 -12.34 20.79 5.49
C LYS A 35 -11.67 21.15 4.17
N GLY A 36 -11.26 20.12 3.43
CA GLY A 36 -10.57 20.26 2.17
C GLY A 36 -10.83 19.06 1.28
N GLU A 37 -10.82 19.30 -0.02
CA GLU A 37 -10.81 18.25 -1.03
C GLU A 37 -9.40 18.14 -1.59
N GLY A 38 -8.93 16.93 -1.85
CA GLY A 38 -7.62 16.74 -2.48
C GLY A 38 -7.54 15.45 -3.25
N THR A 39 -6.76 15.45 -4.31
CA THR A 39 -6.41 14.25 -5.06
C THR A 39 -4.92 13.99 -4.93
N TRP A 40 -4.59 12.74 -4.68
CA TRP A 40 -3.22 12.26 -4.59
C TRP A 40 -3.06 11.15 -5.61
N THR A 41 -2.01 11.21 -6.41
CA THR A 41 -1.56 10.07 -7.22
C THR A 41 -0.08 9.86 -6.99
N ALA A 42 0.32 8.60 -6.92
CA ALA A 42 1.69 8.20 -6.72
C ALA A 42 1.96 6.94 -7.53
N GLU A 43 3.13 6.87 -8.12
CA GLU A 43 3.58 5.76 -8.93
C GLU A 43 5.01 5.40 -8.55
N ALA A 44 5.27 4.12 -8.34
CA ALA A 44 6.60 3.59 -8.06
C ALA A 44 7.01 2.62 -9.17
N MET A 45 8.23 2.81 -9.70
CA MET A 45 8.87 1.93 -10.67
C MET A 45 9.97 1.11 -10.02
N ASP A 46 10.19 -0.11 -10.51
CA ASP A 46 11.27 -1.02 -10.10
C ASP A 46 11.36 -1.19 -8.58
N LEU A 47 10.22 -1.38 -7.94
CA LEU A 47 10.09 -1.43 -6.49
C LEU A 47 10.49 -2.81 -5.97
N VAL A 48 11.46 -2.82 -5.06
CA VAL A 48 11.84 -4.01 -4.28
C VAL A 48 11.55 -3.75 -2.81
N ILE A 49 10.54 -4.46 -2.29
CA ILE A 49 10.17 -4.47 -0.88
C ILE A 49 10.85 -5.65 -0.22
N ASP A 50 11.76 -5.37 0.70
CA ASP A 50 12.53 -6.37 1.43
C ASP A 50 12.17 -6.40 2.91
N GLN A 51 12.66 -7.43 3.59
CA GLN A 51 12.51 -7.60 5.05
C GLN A 51 11.05 -7.70 5.52
N ILE A 52 10.14 -8.21 4.68
CA ILE A 52 8.76 -8.48 5.10
C ILE A 52 8.80 -9.66 6.08
N PRO A 53 8.51 -9.47 7.38
CA PRO A 53 8.65 -10.53 8.36
C PRO A 53 7.57 -11.59 8.16
N LEU A 54 8.01 -12.84 8.08
CA LEU A 54 7.17 -14.02 8.12
C LEU A 54 7.28 -14.57 9.54
N GLY A 55 6.16 -14.93 10.17
CA GLY A 55 6.09 -15.29 11.60
C GLY A 55 7.01 -16.44 12.05
N ASN A 56 7.73 -17.09 11.14
CA ASN A 56 8.75 -18.12 11.38
C ASN A 56 10.19 -17.56 11.46
N GLY A 57 10.37 -16.24 11.62
CA GLY A 57 11.67 -15.58 11.72
C GLY A 57 12.38 -15.36 10.37
N ARG A 58 11.70 -15.67 9.26
CA ARG A 58 12.22 -15.46 7.90
C ARG A 58 11.68 -14.17 7.33
N THR A 59 12.34 -13.67 6.29
CA THR A 59 11.90 -12.49 5.57
C THR A 59 11.54 -12.84 4.13
N LEU A 60 10.52 -12.16 3.62
CA LEU A 60 10.12 -12.18 2.22
C LEU A 60 10.61 -10.92 1.52
N SER A 61 11.00 -11.08 0.26
CA SER A 61 11.30 -10.01 -0.69
C SER A 61 10.30 -10.07 -1.82
N LEU A 62 9.68 -8.93 -2.15
CA LEU A 62 8.73 -8.77 -3.25
C LEU A 62 9.23 -7.72 -4.23
N THR A 63 9.13 -8.04 -5.51
CA THR A 63 9.60 -7.25 -6.65
C THR A 63 8.43 -6.90 -7.55
N PHE A 64 8.19 -5.61 -7.70
CA PHE A 64 7.16 -5.03 -8.57
C PHE A 64 7.83 -4.15 -9.61
N SER A 65 7.45 -4.33 -10.88
CA SER A 65 7.88 -3.44 -11.95
C SER A 65 7.18 -2.08 -11.83
N GLN A 66 5.90 -2.10 -11.46
CA GLN A 66 5.07 -0.92 -11.30
C GLN A 66 4.12 -1.06 -10.13
N VAL A 67 3.98 0.02 -9.35
CA VAL A 67 2.93 0.18 -8.34
C VAL A 67 2.30 1.55 -8.52
N SER A 68 0.98 1.63 -8.53
CA SER A 68 0.22 2.88 -8.63
C SER A 68 -0.76 2.98 -7.46
N ALA A 69 -0.79 4.16 -6.83
CA ALA A 69 -1.71 4.51 -5.76
C ALA A 69 -2.38 5.85 -6.08
N GLY A 70 -3.68 5.94 -5.81
CA GLY A 70 -4.51 7.09 -6.07
C GLY A 70 -5.53 7.24 -4.95
N LEU A 71 -5.66 8.44 -4.40
CA LEU A 71 -6.61 8.78 -3.36
C LEU A 71 -7.40 10.04 -3.74
N ALA A 72 -8.69 10.03 -3.46
CA ALA A 72 -9.53 11.22 -3.46
C ALA A 72 -9.98 11.47 -2.02
N CYS A 73 -9.52 12.57 -1.43
CA CYS A 73 -9.79 12.97 -0.07
C CYS A 73 -10.88 14.03 -0.03
N ARG A 74 -11.89 13.83 0.82
CA ARG A 74 -12.93 14.79 1.20
C ARG A 74 -13.26 14.61 2.67
N ASP A 75 -13.35 15.70 3.42
CA ASP A 75 -13.79 15.71 4.83
C ASP A 75 -13.09 14.65 5.70
N LEU A 76 -11.74 14.60 5.61
CA LEU A 76 -10.88 13.64 6.32
C LEU A 76 -11.04 12.17 5.90
N ARG A 77 -11.84 11.85 4.88
CA ARG A 77 -11.89 10.52 4.29
C ARG A 77 -11.21 10.54 2.93
N CYS A 78 -10.26 9.62 2.72
CA CYS A 78 -9.57 9.42 1.45
C CYS A 78 -9.98 8.08 0.86
N ASP A 79 -10.82 8.11 -0.17
CA ASP A 79 -11.21 6.91 -0.91
C ASP A 79 -10.13 6.55 -1.95
N VAL A 80 -9.85 5.26 -2.07
CA VAL A 80 -8.90 4.72 -3.03
C VAL A 80 -9.50 4.82 -4.43
N THR A 81 -8.89 5.62 -5.29
CA THR A 81 -9.25 5.72 -6.70
C THR A 81 -8.38 4.81 -7.57
N GLN A 82 -7.20 4.44 -7.07
CA GLN A 82 -6.32 3.49 -7.71
C GLN A 82 -5.45 2.83 -6.65
N LEU A 83 -5.37 1.51 -6.64
CA LEU A 83 -4.34 0.79 -5.92
C LEU A 83 -4.06 -0.47 -6.71
N LYS A 84 -2.92 -0.54 -7.37
CA LYS A 84 -2.51 -1.70 -8.15
C LYS A 84 -1.00 -1.82 -8.22
N GLY A 85 -0.52 -3.02 -8.45
CA GLY A 85 0.86 -3.24 -8.80
C GLY A 85 1.07 -4.54 -9.53
N ASP A 86 2.12 -4.60 -10.32
CA ASP A 86 2.43 -5.70 -11.22
C ASP A 86 3.94 -5.95 -11.24
N GLY A 87 4.34 -7.22 -11.27
CA GLY A 87 5.74 -7.62 -11.34
C GLY A 87 5.93 -9.13 -11.38
N ILE A 88 7.19 -9.57 -11.31
CA ILE A 88 7.55 -10.98 -11.41
C ILE A 88 6.99 -11.82 -10.26
N ASP A 89 6.87 -11.23 -9.07
CA ASP A 89 6.31 -11.91 -7.90
C ASP A 89 4.77 -11.96 -7.90
N GLY A 90 4.13 -11.23 -8.81
CA GLY A 90 2.68 -11.23 -8.98
C GLY A 90 2.10 -9.86 -9.21
N SER A 91 0.78 -9.80 -9.13
CA SER A 91 0.03 -8.56 -9.22
C SER A 91 -0.91 -8.39 -8.04
N PHE A 92 -1.33 -7.16 -7.80
CA PHE A 92 -2.39 -6.86 -6.85
C PHE A 92 -3.26 -5.72 -7.35
N THR A 93 -4.50 -5.71 -6.88
CA THR A 93 -5.42 -4.58 -6.95
C THR A 93 -6.01 -4.34 -5.57
N GLY A 94 -6.41 -3.12 -5.29
CA GLY A 94 -7.09 -2.82 -4.04
C GLY A 94 -8.05 -1.65 -4.13
N GLU A 95 -8.96 -1.66 -3.18
CA GLU A 95 -10.02 -0.68 -3.03
C GLU A 95 -10.28 -0.43 -1.54
N GLY A 96 -11.00 0.63 -1.23
CA GLY A 96 -11.35 1.00 0.14
C GLY A 96 -11.03 2.44 0.44
N TYR A 97 -10.69 2.73 1.69
CA TYR A 97 -10.51 4.10 2.15
C TYR A 97 -9.60 4.21 3.38
N VAL A 98 -9.12 5.42 3.62
CA VAL A 98 -8.42 5.82 4.83
C VAL A 98 -9.19 6.97 5.49
N THR A 99 -9.45 6.89 6.79
CA THR A 99 -10.00 8.00 7.57
C THR A 99 -8.87 8.68 8.32
N ILE A 100 -8.58 9.92 7.97
CA ILE A 100 -7.49 10.73 8.50
C ILE A 100 -7.85 11.23 9.90
N GLN A 101 -6.96 10.98 10.85
CA GLN A 101 -7.03 11.48 12.22
C GLN A 101 -5.71 12.17 12.58
N GLN A 102 -5.74 13.11 13.51
CA GLN A 102 -4.52 13.69 14.07
C GLN A 102 -4.26 13.07 15.45
N PRO A 103 -3.06 12.49 15.71
CA PRO A 103 -1.92 12.35 14.78
C PRO A 103 -2.19 11.34 13.67
N ILE A 104 -1.52 11.51 12.51
CA ILE A 104 -1.76 10.69 11.30
C ILE A 104 -1.63 9.18 11.54
N GLN A 105 -0.83 8.78 12.53
CA GLN A 105 -0.64 7.40 12.97
C GLN A 105 -1.93 6.72 13.46
N HIS A 106 -2.90 7.49 13.96
CA HIS A 106 -4.21 7.00 14.42
C HIS A 106 -5.24 6.92 13.30
N SER A 107 -4.91 7.42 12.10
CA SER A 107 -5.79 7.31 10.94
C SER A 107 -6.15 5.84 10.70
N GLN A 108 -7.41 5.58 10.39
CA GLN A 108 -7.92 4.23 10.19
C GLN A 108 -7.78 3.84 8.73
N VAL A 109 -7.30 2.64 8.46
CA VAL A 109 -7.23 2.04 7.13
C VAL A 109 -8.31 0.97 7.03
N ASN A 110 -8.99 0.92 5.89
CA ASN A 110 -9.91 -0.15 5.54
C ASN A 110 -9.78 -0.41 4.03
N LEU A 111 -8.91 -1.37 3.70
CA LEU A 111 -8.64 -1.76 2.33
C LEU A 111 -9.05 -3.21 2.11
N THR A 112 -9.54 -3.50 0.92
CA THR A 112 -9.63 -4.86 0.40
C THR A 112 -8.62 -4.97 -0.72
N VAL A 113 -7.71 -5.93 -0.62
CA VAL A 113 -6.62 -6.14 -1.57
C VAL A 113 -6.74 -7.54 -2.14
N THR A 114 -6.83 -7.63 -3.47
CA THR A 114 -6.74 -8.88 -4.20
C THR A 114 -5.31 -9.04 -4.71
N VAL A 115 -4.66 -10.14 -4.37
CA VAL A 115 -3.30 -10.48 -4.82
C VAL A 115 -3.35 -11.71 -5.70
N VAL A 116 -2.56 -11.72 -6.76
CA VAL A 116 -2.40 -12.86 -7.67
C VAL A 116 -0.91 -13.22 -7.68
N PRO A 117 -0.52 -14.36 -7.05
CA PRO A 117 0.87 -14.78 -7.02
C PRO A 117 1.42 -15.07 -8.42
N GLY A 118 2.58 -14.49 -8.71
CA GLY A 118 3.33 -14.72 -9.95
C GLY A 118 4.41 -15.80 -9.82
N PRO A 119 5.12 -16.10 -10.91
CA PRO A 119 6.18 -17.10 -10.93
C PRO A 119 7.32 -16.81 -9.93
N GLY A 120 7.67 -15.54 -9.73
CA GLY A 120 8.69 -15.13 -8.77
C GLY A 120 8.32 -15.51 -7.34
N PHE A 121 7.06 -15.30 -6.94
CA PHE A 121 6.59 -15.66 -5.61
C PHE A 121 6.57 -17.17 -5.41
N ALA A 122 6.11 -17.93 -6.41
CA ALA A 122 6.09 -19.40 -6.33
C ALA A 122 7.49 -19.98 -6.08
N SER A 123 8.52 -19.41 -6.72
CA SER A 123 9.92 -19.81 -6.49
C SER A 123 10.41 -19.53 -5.06
N LYS A 124 9.90 -18.45 -4.44
CA LYS A 124 10.21 -18.05 -3.06
C LYS A 124 9.38 -18.82 -2.04
N ALA A 125 8.11 -19.09 -2.29
CA ALA A 125 7.16 -19.74 -1.37
C ALA A 125 7.63 -21.11 -0.90
N GLY A 126 8.19 -21.91 -1.81
CA GLY A 126 8.77 -23.22 -1.48
C GLY A 126 9.95 -23.11 -0.51
N THR A 127 10.77 -22.07 -0.64
CA THR A 127 11.83 -21.82 0.34
C THR A 127 11.21 -21.48 1.69
N LEU A 128 10.11 -20.72 1.74
CA LEU A 128 9.50 -20.15 2.95
C LEU A 128 8.65 -21.13 3.78
N GLY A 129 8.43 -22.36 3.30
CA GLY A 129 7.66 -23.38 4.00
C GLY A 129 6.14 -23.22 3.88
N PHE A 130 5.66 -22.39 2.94
CA PHE A 130 4.25 -22.31 2.60
C PHE A 130 3.94 -23.33 1.51
N PRO A 131 2.78 -24.03 1.54
CA PRO A 131 2.29 -24.72 0.36
C PRO A 131 2.15 -23.66 -0.74
N ALA A 132 2.96 -23.77 -1.79
CA ALA A 132 2.96 -22.77 -2.85
C ALA A 132 1.54 -22.75 -3.47
N PRO A 133 0.78 -21.65 -3.35
CA PRO A 133 -0.49 -21.55 -4.04
C PRO A 133 -0.22 -21.72 -5.54
N PRO A 134 -1.10 -22.39 -6.30
CA PRO A 134 -0.94 -22.48 -7.74
C PRO A 134 -0.82 -21.07 -8.31
N PRO A 135 0.23 -20.78 -9.11
CA PRO A 135 0.40 -19.47 -9.73
C PRO A 135 -0.90 -19.03 -10.42
N GLY A 136 -1.26 -17.75 -10.27
CA GLY A 136 -2.49 -17.21 -10.85
C GLY A 136 -3.75 -17.37 -10.00
N THR A 137 -3.70 -18.02 -8.84
CA THR A 137 -4.88 -18.08 -7.94
C THR A 137 -5.04 -16.77 -7.17
N PRO A 138 -6.11 -15.98 -7.39
CA PRO A 138 -6.33 -14.75 -6.65
C PRO A 138 -6.66 -15.06 -5.18
N MET A 139 -6.07 -14.28 -4.27
CA MET A 139 -6.37 -14.28 -2.84
C MET A 139 -6.81 -12.87 -2.46
N THR A 140 -7.94 -12.76 -1.76
CA THR A 140 -8.41 -11.47 -1.25
C THR A 140 -8.16 -11.39 0.23
N VAL A 141 -7.64 -10.25 0.68
CA VAL A 141 -7.41 -9.95 2.10
C VAL A 141 -7.94 -8.58 2.43
N LYS A 142 -8.38 -8.39 3.67
CA LYS A 142 -8.70 -7.06 4.20
C LYS A 142 -7.53 -6.52 5.01
N ILE A 143 -7.20 -5.26 4.84
CA ILE A 143 -6.22 -4.55 5.65
C ILE A 143 -6.98 -3.51 6.47
N VAL A 144 -7.05 -3.74 7.78
CA VAL A 144 -7.84 -2.93 8.72
C VAL A 144 -6.99 -2.47 9.90
N GLY A 145 -7.46 -1.45 10.62
CA GLY A 145 -6.83 -0.93 11.84
C GLY A 145 -6.25 0.46 11.64
N THR A 146 -5.24 0.83 12.43
CA THR A 146 -4.59 2.14 12.33
C THR A 146 -3.43 2.11 11.35
N LEU A 147 -3.02 3.25 10.78
CA LEU A 147 -1.82 3.31 9.93
C LEU A 147 -0.54 2.87 10.68
N ALA A 148 -0.49 3.07 12.01
CA ALA A 148 0.62 2.58 12.83
C ALA A 148 0.57 1.06 13.12
N GLN A 149 -0.61 0.45 13.07
CA GLN A 149 -0.84 -0.95 13.43
C GLN A 149 -1.85 -1.61 12.48
N ALA A 150 -1.58 -1.52 11.18
CA ALA A 150 -2.40 -2.16 10.17
C ALA A 150 -2.31 -3.69 10.32
N ARG A 151 -3.43 -4.37 10.15
CA ARG A 151 -3.53 -5.83 10.28
C ARG A 151 -4.21 -6.42 9.07
N ILE A 152 -3.75 -7.61 8.68
CA ILE A 152 -4.41 -8.42 7.67
C ILE A 152 -5.53 -9.21 8.37
N ALA A 153 -6.76 -9.03 7.91
CA ALA A 153 -7.92 -9.83 8.25
C ALA A 153 -8.31 -10.68 7.03
N LEU A 154 -8.54 -11.98 7.27
CA LEU A 154 -9.03 -12.93 6.28
C LEU A 154 -10.56 -12.91 6.24
#